data_AF-A0DBK4-F1
#
_entry.id   AF-A0DBK4-F1
#
_cell.length_a   1.000
_cell.length_b   1.000
_cell.length_c   1.000
_cell.angle_alpha   90.00
_cell.angle_beta   90.00
_cell.angle_gamma   90.00
#
_symmetry.space_group_name_H-M   'P 1'
#
loop_
_entity.id
_entity.type
_entity.pdbx_description
1 polymer ?
#
loop_
_entity_poly.entity_id
_entity_poly.type
_entity_poly.pdbx_seq_one_letter_code
_entity_poly.pdbx_strand_id
1 'polypeptide(L)'
;MECPMCFEFYAQDRVARNLLCGHTYCTPCLEILYNVSKRIECPLCRTKHDQNMKPHNLSKNFVAMDLASKHLDEQQAGPFNNQKII
;
A
#
# COMPACT_ATOMS: atom_id res chain seq x y z
N MET A 1 8.83 -1.62 1.34
CA MET A 1 7.85 -0.61 0.88
C MET A 1 6.46 -1.17 1.07
N GLU A 2 6.02 -1.17 2.32
CA GLU A 2 4.82 -1.89 2.76
C GLU A 2 3.78 -0.90 3.28
N CYS A 3 2.53 -1.35 3.29
CA CYS A 3 1.47 -0.61 3.94
C CYS A 3 1.64 -0.67 5.47
N PRO A 4 1.66 0.48 6.19
CA PRO A 4 1.85 0.48 7.64
C PRO A 4 0.64 -0.06 8.44
N MET A 5 -0.48 -0.40 7.78
CA MET A 5 -1.65 -1.01 8.45
C MET A 5 -1.67 -2.53 8.34
N CYS A 6 -1.23 -3.11 7.23
CA CYS A 6 -1.27 -4.57 7.02
C CYS A 6 0.12 -5.20 6.89
N PHE A 7 1.19 -4.40 6.85
CA PHE A 7 2.58 -4.85 6.73
C PHE A 7 2.85 -5.70 5.47
N GLU A 8 2.00 -5.55 4.46
CA GLU A 8 2.15 -6.20 3.16
C GLU A 8 2.79 -5.25 2.16
N PHE A 9 3.64 -5.78 1.27
CA PHE A 9 4.23 -5.03 0.17
C PHE A 9 3.16 -4.48 -0.77
N TYR A 10 3.43 -3.30 -1.30
CA TYR A 10 2.58 -2.74 -2.35
C TYR A 10 2.72 -3.55 -3.64
N ALA A 11 1.59 -3.82 -4.29
CA ALA A 11 1.49 -4.66 -5.48
C ALA A 11 0.27 -4.24 -6.33
N GLN A 12 0.10 -4.85 -7.50
CA GLN A 12 -0.99 -4.50 -8.43
C GLN A 12 -2.39 -4.61 -7.80
N ASP A 13 -2.59 -5.56 -6.89
CA ASP A 13 -3.80 -5.76 -6.09
C ASP A 13 -3.79 -4.95 -4.77
N ARG A 14 -2.60 -4.61 -4.25
CA ARG A 14 -2.37 -3.76 -3.07
C ARG A 14 -1.83 -2.39 -3.43
N VAL A 15 -2.54 -1.67 -4.29
CA VAL A 15 -1.99 -0.43 -4.85
C VAL A 15 -1.82 0.66 -3.78
N ALA A 16 -0.62 1.23 -3.69
CA ALA A 16 -0.29 2.35 -2.81
C ALA A 16 -1.08 3.61 -3.21
N ARG A 17 -1.72 4.25 -2.23
CA ARG A 17 -2.50 5.49 -2.37
C ARG A 17 -2.02 6.52 -1.37
N ASN A 18 -1.81 7.75 -1.85
CA ASN A 18 -1.49 8.88 -0.98
C ASN A 18 -2.77 9.52 -0.45
N LEU A 19 -2.77 9.75 0.85
CA LEU A 19 -3.71 10.66 1.49
C LEU A 19 -3.31 12.12 1.22
N LEU A 20 -4.22 13.07 1.48
CA LEU A 20 -3.96 14.51 1.25
C LEU A 20 -2.84 15.04 2.16
N CYS A 21 -2.62 14.37 3.30
CA CYS A 21 -1.51 14.63 4.21
C CYS A 21 -0.16 14.04 3.75
N GLY A 22 -0.13 13.29 2.65
CA GLY A 22 1.07 12.66 2.12
C GLY A 22 1.37 11.24 2.63
N HIS A 23 0.69 10.78 3.69
CA HIS A 23 0.85 9.39 4.15
C HIS A 23 0.27 8.38 3.15
N THR A 24 0.94 7.23 3.01
CA THR A 24 0.60 6.22 2.00
C THR A 24 0.07 4.94 2.64
N TYR A 25 -1.01 4.39 2.08
CA TYR A 25 -1.62 3.11 2.48
C TYR A 25 -2.07 2.34 1.24
N CYS A 26 -2.27 1.02 1.34
CA CYS A 26 -2.80 0.25 0.21
C CYS A 26 -4.33 0.44 0.07
N THR A 27 -4.86 0.33 -1.15
CA THR A 27 -6.31 0.48 -1.42
C THR A 27 -7.19 -0.41 -0.52
N PRO A 28 -6.91 -1.72 -0.33
CA PRO A 28 -7.78 -2.58 0.49
C PRO A 28 -7.88 -2.10 1.95
N CYS A 29 -6.77 -1.63 2.49
CA CYS A 29 -6.68 -1.04 3.82
C CYS A 29 -7.53 0.24 3.96
N LEU A 30 -7.49 1.11 2.95
CA LEU A 30 -8.31 2.32 2.91
C LEU A 30 -9.80 2.02 2.70
N GLU A 31 -10.13 0.96 1.97
CA GLU A 31 -11.51 0.47 1.82
C GLU A 31 -12.10 -0.01 3.15
N ILE A 32 -11.32 -0.72 3.98
CA ILE A 32 -11.74 -1.11 5.33
C ILE A 32 -12.07 0.14 6.16
N LEU A 33 -11.17 1.13 6.21
CA LEU A 33 -11.41 2.38 6.96
C LEU A 33 -12.66 3.12 6.48
N TYR A 34 -12.82 3.24 5.15
CA TYR A 34 -13.96 3.91 4.55
C TYR A 34 -15.27 3.15 4.81
N ASN A 35 -15.25 1.83 4.78
CA ASN A 35 -16.45 1.02 4.99
C ASN A 35 -16.99 1.14 6.43
N VAL A 36 -16.09 1.23 7.41
CA VAL A 36 -16.43 1.39 8.83
C VAL A 36 -16.93 2.80 9.14
N SER A 37 -16.22 3.83 8.68
CA SER A 37 -16.47 5.21 9.13
C SER A 37 -17.16 6.12 8.11
N LYS A 38 -17.38 5.63 6.88
CA LYS A 38 -17.90 6.37 5.72
C LYS A 38 -17.09 7.62 5.36
N ARG A 39 -15.85 7.71 5.84
CA ARG A 39 -14.88 8.76 5.53
C ARG A 39 -13.46 8.18 5.63
N ILE A 40 -12.48 8.88 5.08
CA ILE A 40 -11.08 8.53 5.31
C ILE A 40 -10.49 9.52 6.31
N GLU A 41 -9.96 8.99 7.40
CA GLU A 41 -9.18 9.74 8.39
C GLU A 41 -7.82 9.06 8.49
N CYS A 42 -6.74 9.84 8.32
CA CYS A 42 -5.39 9.29 8.32
C CYS A 42 -5.08 8.64 9.68
N PRO A 43 -4.71 7.34 9.72
CA PRO A 43 -4.32 6.66 10.96
C PRO A 43 -3.12 7.30 11.69
N LEU A 44 -2.21 7.96 10.97
CA LEU A 44 -1.00 8.55 11.55
C LEU A 44 -1.21 9.98 12.08
N CYS A 45 -1.78 10.87 11.27
CA CYS A 45 -1.89 12.29 11.61
C CYS A 45 -3.33 12.79 11.80
N ARG A 46 -4.34 11.92 11.67
CA ARG A 46 -5.76 12.24 11.83
C ARG A 46 -6.32 13.29 10.86
N THR A 47 -5.58 13.63 9.80
CA THR A 47 -6.12 14.47 8.72
C THR A 47 -7.34 13.77 8.10
N LYS A 48 -8.45 14.51 8.05
CA LYS A 48 -9.73 14.02 7.53
C LYS A 48 -9.86 14.37 6.05
N HIS A 49 -10.43 13.46 5.30
CA HIS A 49 -10.81 13.67 3.91
C HIS A 49 -12.29 14.01 3.80
N ASP A 50 -12.66 14.58 2.66
CA ASP A 50 -14.07 14.74 2.30
C ASP A 50 -14.78 13.37 2.24
N GLN A 51 -16.07 13.37 2.59
CA GLN A 51 -16.90 12.15 2.66
C GLN A 51 -17.06 11.48 1.30
N ASN A 52 -16.99 12.24 0.21
CA ASN A 52 -17.10 11.72 -1.15
C ASN A 52 -15.78 11.18 -1.70
N MET A 53 -14.68 11.34 -0.95
CA MET A 53 -13.36 10.87 -1.38
C MET A 53 -13.21 9.37 -1.11
N LYS A 54 -13.57 8.57 -2.11
CA LYS A 54 -13.41 7.11 -2.07
C LYS A 54 -11.94 6.69 -2.23
N PRO A 55 -11.52 5.54 -1.66
CA PRO A 55 -10.14 5.07 -1.74
C PRO A 55 -9.54 4.99 -3.15
N HIS A 56 -10.33 4.56 -4.14
CA HIS A 56 -9.86 4.44 -5.52
C HIS A 56 -9.62 5.79 -6.23
N ASN A 57 -10.21 6.88 -5.73
CA ASN A 57 -10.05 8.25 -6.25
C ASN A 57 -8.80 8.95 -5.72
N LEU A 58 -8.12 8.37 -4.72
CA LEU A 58 -6.86 8.90 -4.22
C LEU A 58 -5.74 8.68 -5.24
N SER A 59 -4.72 9.55 -5.20
CA SER A 59 -3.59 9.44 -6.11
C SER A 59 -2.77 8.18 -5.82
N LYS A 60 -2.33 7.50 -6.88
CA LYS A 60 -1.41 6.36 -6.77
C LYS A 60 -0.02 6.86 -6.40
N ASN A 61 0.67 6.14 -5.52
CA ASN A 61 2.08 6.39 -5.26
C ASN A 61 2.95 5.42 -6.08
N PHE A 62 3.22 5.77 -7.34
CA PHE A 62 3.97 4.89 -8.25
C PHE A 62 5.40 4.61 -7.76
N VAL A 63 6.03 5.56 -7.06
CA VAL A 63 7.36 5.36 -6.46
C VAL A 63 7.29 4.29 -5.37
N ALA A 64 6.26 4.35 -4.51
CA ALA A 64 6.03 3.34 -3.48
C ALA A 64 5.76 1.94 -4.06
N MET A 65 5.16 1.86 -5.25
CA MET A 65 4.94 0.60 -5.95
C MET A 65 6.26 0.06 -6.53
N ASP A 66 7.03 0.92 -7.20
CA ASP A 66 8.26 0.54 -7.89
C ASP A 66 9.34 0.03 -6.94
N LEU A 67 9.63 0.71 -5.81
CA LEU A 67 10.62 0.15 -4.88
C LEU A 67 10.06 -1.03 -4.05
N ALA A 68 8.75 -1.25 -4.00
CA ALA A 68 8.20 -2.50 -3.44
C ALA A 68 8.52 -3.68 -4.36
N SER A 69 8.28 -3.53 -5.66
CA SER A 69 8.62 -4.55 -6.65
C SER A 69 10.12 -4.86 -6.67
N LYS A 70 10.98 -3.83 -6.73
CA LYS A 70 12.44 -4.02 -6.73
C LYS A 70 12.93 -4.76 -5.48
N HIS A 71 12.39 -4.44 -4.31
CA HIS A 71 12.77 -5.10 -3.08
C HIS A 71 12.37 -6.59 -3.07
N LEU A 72 11.21 -6.93 -3.63
CA LEU A 72 10.78 -8.32 -3.77
C LEU A 72 11.65 -9.10 -4.77
N ASP A 73 12.09 -8.46 -5.85
CA ASP A 73 12.98 -9.07 -6.85
C ASP A 73 14.38 -9.33 -6.26
N GLU A 74 14.92 -8.38 -5.49
CA GLU A 74 16.22 -8.52 -4.79
C GLU A 74 16.21 -9.69 -3.79
N GLN A 75 15.12 -9.86 -3.04
CA GLN A 75 14.99 -10.98 -2.10
C GLN A 75 14.91 -12.35 -2.81
N GLN A 76 14.34 -12.40 -4.02
CA GLN A 76 14.23 -13.63 -4.82
C GLN A 76 15.54 -13.99 -5.55
N ALA A 77 16.41 -13.01 -5.80
CA ALA A 77 17.70 -13.20 -6.47
C ALA A 77 18.83 -13.72 -5.54
N GLY A 78 18.53 -13.99 -4.26
CA GLY A 78 19.51 -14.52 -3.30
C GLY A 78 20.06 -15.90 -3.69
N PRO A 79 21.29 -16.27 -3.25
CA PRO A 79 22.05 -17.42 -3.76
C PRO A 79 21.48 -18.81 -3.44
N PHE A 80 20.28 -18.91 -2.86
CA PHE A 80 19.74 -20.17 -2.34
C PHE A 80 18.66 -20.84 -3.21
N ASN A 81 18.24 -20.24 -4.33
CA ASN A 81 17.14 -20.80 -5.13
C ASN A 81 17.55 -21.90 -6.14
N ASN A 82 18.63 -22.64 -5.87
CA ASN A 82 19.12 -23.69 -6.78
C ASN A 82 19.27 -25.06 -6.12
N GLN A 83 18.36 -25.46 -5.23
CA GLN A 83 18.14 -26.87 -4.93
C GLN A 83 17.20 -27.50 -5.96
N LYS A 84 17.75 -27.82 -7.14
CA LYS A 84 17.26 -28.95 -7.92
C LYS A 84 17.65 -30.21 -7.14
N ILE A 85 16.67 -30.78 -6.43
CA ILE A 85 16.78 -32.11 -5.86
C ILE A 85 16.85 -33.09 -7.04
N ILE A 86 18.01 -33.73 -7.14
CA ILE A 86 18.34 -34.93 -7.92
C ILE A 86 17.44 -36.11 -7.53
#